data_AF-A0A133ZD81-F1
#
_entry.id   AF-A0A133ZD81-F1
#
_cell.length_a   1.000
_cell.length_b   1.000
_cell.length_c   1.000
_cell.angle_alpha   90.00
_cell.angle_beta   90.00
_cell.angle_gamma   90.00
#
_symmetry.space_group_name_H-M   'P 1'
#
loop_
_entity.id
_entity.type
_entity.pdbx_description
1 polymer ?
#
loop_
_entity_poly.entity_id
_entity_poly.type
_entity_poly.pdbx_seq_one_letter_code
_entity_poly.pdbx_strand_id
1 'polypeptide(L)'
;MHSPSLIVLATFAAPLSDAPGQAFSRCYNPAPAYPANRRAALTGQYPQREATKRITDVFAEAGWTVTEDPTAQHAGPTFLLLEEPDPAILTDLLDTNPQCVLAAVTLTGDHTTMSLHWPGVVEDGDCAELVSPLDLAPTLAAIAGLDVRPNARLSFDGLNLVPVLRYGAAGHAALFFDNGIRTIDASLIDGEAHPESLRAALQDEWDTWRGFMGFGPLQ
;
A
#
# COMPACT_ATOMS: atom_id res chain seq x y z
N MET A 1 -19.94 -12.65 -2.99
CA MET A 1 -19.54 -11.23 -3.02
C MET A 1 -19.10 -10.96 -4.45
N HIS A 2 -19.69 -9.98 -5.14
CA HIS A 2 -19.27 -9.66 -6.51
C HIS A 2 -17.91 -8.96 -6.42
N SER A 3 -16.94 -9.38 -7.22
CA SER A 3 -15.67 -8.65 -7.35
C SER A 3 -15.96 -7.22 -7.83
N PRO A 4 -15.29 -6.19 -7.29
CA PRO A 4 -15.50 -4.83 -7.75
C PRO A 4 -15.17 -4.72 -9.24
N SER A 5 -15.93 -3.93 -9.99
CA SER A 5 -15.68 -3.66 -11.40
C SER A 5 -14.73 -2.50 -11.64
N LEU A 6 -14.50 -1.67 -10.62
CA LEU A 6 -13.58 -0.54 -10.64
C LEU A 6 -12.74 -0.53 -9.36
N ILE A 7 -11.43 -0.54 -9.53
CA ILE A 7 -10.44 -0.34 -8.46
C ILE A 7 -9.57 0.85 -8.84
N VAL A 8 -9.43 1.81 -7.92
CA VAL A 8 -8.66 3.02 -8.13
C VAL A 8 -7.50 3.05 -7.13
N LEU A 9 -6.30 3.32 -7.63
CA LEU A 9 -5.14 3.71 -6.82
C LEU A 9 -4.78 5.15 -7.15
N ALA A 10 -4.94 6.05 -6.18
CA ALA A 10 -4.58 7.45 -6.29
C ALA A 10 -3.35 7.76 -5.43
N THR A 11 -2.31 8.34 -6.03
CA THR A 11 -1.07 8.70 -5.35
C THR A 11 -0.87 10.21 -5.34
N PHE A 12 -0.42 10.73 -4.20
CA PHE A 12 -0.23 12.16 -3.96
C PHE A 12 1.16 12.49 -3.40
N ALA A 13 1.67 13.67 -3.71
CA ALA A 13 2.89 14.23 -3.16
C ALA A 13 2.57 15.14 -1.98
N ALA A 14 1.36 15.70 -1.92
CA ALA A 14 0.86 16.45 -0.77
C ALA A 14 -0.17 15.61 0.00
N PRO A 15 -0.27 15.77 1.33
CA PRO A 15 -1.29 15.09 2.12
C PRO A 15 -2.71 15.36 1.59
N LEU A 16 -3.48 14.30 1.37
CA LEU A 16 -4.90 14.41 1.08
C LEU A 16 -5.65 14.61 2.40
N SER A 17 -6.31 15.75 2.57
CA SER A 17 -7.29 15.97 3.64
C SER A 17 -8.58 15.24 3.30
N ASP A 18 -9.16 14.53 4.26
CA ASP A 18 -10.50 13.91 4.15
C ASP A 18 -10.63 12.84 3.06
N ALA A 19 -9.60 12.01 2.90
CA ALA A 19 -9.66 10.85 2.04
C ALA A 19 -10.77 9.87 2.52
N PRO A 20 -11.64 9.37 1.62
CA PRO A 20 -12.77 8.52 2.00
C PRO A 20 -12.32 7.14 2.50
N GLY A 21 -13.19 6.48 3.26
CA GLY A 21 -12.94 5.15 3.80
C GLY A 21 -12.22 5.15 5.15
N GLN A 22 -11.53 4.05 5.44
CA GLN A 22 -10.72 3.92 6.64
C GLN A 22 -9.33 4.53 6.41
N ALA A 23 -8.95 5.48 7.24
CA ALA A 23 -7.62 6.08 7.26
C ALA A 23 -6.67 5.29 8.17
N PHE A 24 -5.41 5.17 7.78
CA PHE A 24 -4.38 4.49 8.57
C PHE A 24 -3.48 5.52 9.25
N SER A 25 -3.61 5.67 10.57
CA SER A 25 -2.85 6.65 11.34
C SER A 25 -1.38 6.25 11.56
N ARG A 26 -1.01 4.99 11.34
CA ARG A 26 0.37 4.48 11.44
C ARG A 26 0.89 3.95 10.10
N CYS A 27 0.75 4.75 9.05
CA CYS A 27 1.30 4.45 7.74
C CYS A 27 2.68 5.09 7.53
N TYR A 28 3.68 4.31 7.10
CA TYR A 28 5.04 4.80 6.87
C TYR A 28 5.54 4.49 5.45
N ASN A 29 6.06 5.52 4.79
CA ASN A 29 6.73 5.39 3.50
C ASN A 29 8.05 4.62 3.67
N PRO A 30 8.35 3.62 2.80
CA PRO A 30 9.54 2.79 2.95
C PRO A 30 10.85 3.48 2.53
N ALA A 31 10.76 4.67 1.91
CA ALA A 31 11.90 5.45 1.45
C ALA A 31 11.65 6.96 1.57
N PRO A 32 12.70 7.80 1.56
CA PRO A 32 12.55 9.26 1.68
C PRO A 32 12.07 9.94 0.38
N ALA A 33 12.15 9.26 -0.77
CA ALA A 33 11.92 9.87 -2.07
C ALA A 33 10.63 9.35 -2.73
N TYR A 34 9.82 10.28 -3.26
CA TYR A 34 8.56 9.97 -3.96
C TYR A 34 8.68 8.87 -5.02
N PRO A 35 9.66 8.88 -5.95
CA PRO A 35 9.76 7.82 -6.97
C PRO A 35 10.00 6.43 -6.39
N ALA A 36 10.70 6.34 -5.25
CA ALA A 36 10.95 5.07 -4.57
C ALA A 36 9.67 4.58 -3.87
N ASN A 37 8.96 5.46 -3.18
CA ASN A 37 7.68 5.13 -2.54
C ASN A 37 6.59 4.75 -3.55
N ARG A 38 6.53 5.43 -4.70
CA ARG A 38 5.62 5.09 -5.80
C ARG A 38 5.94 3.72 -6.38
N ARG A 39 7.22 3.39 -6.53
CA ARG A 39 7.63 2.04 -6.93
C ARG A 39 7.18 1.00 -5.91
N ALA A 40 7.37 1.26 -4.62
CA ALA A 40 6.94 0.36 -3.57
C ALA A 40 5.42 0.14 -3.58
N ALA A 41 4.63 1.21 -3.69
CA ALA A 41 3.17 1.14 -3.77
C ALA A 41 2.68 0.33 -4.98
N LEU A 42 3.39 0.41 -6.11
CA LEU A 42 3.03 -0.30 -7.34
C LEU A 42 3.56 -1.73 -7.41
N THR A 43 4.64 -2.07 -6.72
CA THR A 43 5.26 -3.41 -6.79
C THR A 43 4.92 -4.26 -5.58
N GLY A 44 4.53 -3.63 -4.48
CA GLY A 44 4.36 -4.25 -3.17
C GLY A 44 5.64 -4.80 -2.56
N GLN A 45 6.78 -4.28 -3.01
CA GLN A 45 8.10 -4.66 -2.54
C GLN A 45 8.87 -3.44 -2.05
N TYR A 46 9.80 -3.68 -1.13
CA TYR A 46 10.72 -2.67 -0.64
C TYR A 46 11.53 -2.06 -1.81
N PRO A 47 11.76 -0.73 -1.88
CA PRO A 47 12.54 -0.11 -2.95
C PRO A 47 13.94 -0.72 -3.15
N GLN A 48 14.54 -1.20 -2.06
CA GLN A 48 15.85 -1.87 -1.99
C GLN A 48 15.91 -3.14 -2.84
N ARG A 49 14.77 -3.78 -3.10
CA ARG A 49 14.69 -4.93 -4.00
C ARG A 49 14.79 -4.55 -5.47
N GLU A 50 14.59 -3.28 -5.81
CA GLU A 50 14.57 -2.76 -7.18
C GLU A 50 13.53 -3.47 -8.07
N ALA A 51 12.42 -3.93 -7.49
CA ALA A 51 11.37 -4.61 -8.23
C ALA A 51 10.80 -3.74 -9.36
N THR A 52 10.52 -4.38 -10.51
CA THR A 52 10.06 -3.70 -11.72
C THR A 52 8.66 -4.13 -12.16
N LYS A 53 8.22 -5.33 -11.78
CA LYS A 53 6.88 -5.83 -12.11
C LYS A 53 5.84 -5.13 -11.22
N ARG A 54 4.93 -4.39 -11.84
CA ARG A 54 3.94 -3.55 -11.15
C ARG A 54 2.59 -4.24 -11.10
N ILE A 55 1.74 -3.80 -10.18
CA ILE A 55 0.33 -4.19 -10.06
C ILE A 55 -0.43 -4.00 -11.37
N THR A 56 -0.10 -2.97 -12.14
CA THR A 56 -0.68 -2.72 -13.47
C THR A 56 -0.43 -3.89 -14.42
N ASP A 57 0.76 -4.51 -14.38
CA ASP A 57 1.07 -5.68 -15.21
C ASP A 57 0.23 -6.89 -14.76
N VAL A 58 0.03 -7.04 -13.45
CA VAL A 58 -0.79 -8.12 -12.86
C VAL A 58 -2.25 -8.02 -13.30
N PHE A 59 -2.81 -6.82 -13.22
CA PHE A 59 -4.18 -6.54 -13.62
C PHE A 59 -4.36 -6.77 -15.12
N ALA A 60 -3.44 -6.25 -15.94
CA ALA A 60 -3.47 -6.45 -17.38
C ALA A 60 -3.37 -7.95 -17.77
N GLU A 61 -2.44 -8.70 -17.15
CA GLU A 61 -2.30 -10.16 -17.34
C GLU A 61 -3.59 -10.92 -16.93
N ALA A 62 -4.31 -10.42 -15.93
CA ALA A 62 -5.58 -10.98 -15.45
C ALA A 62 -6.79 -10.54 -16.30
N GLY A 63 -6.59 -9.78 -17.38
CA GLY A 63 -7.63 -9.33 -18.29
C GLY A 63 -8.40 -8.10 -17.82
N TRP A 64 -7.92 -7.38 -16.82
CA TRP A 64 -8.46 -6.07 -16.44
C TRP A 64 -8.00 -5.00 -17.43
N THR A 65 -8.85 -4.02 -17.67
CA THR A 65 -8.43 -2.79 -18.34
C THR A 65 -7.61 -1.96 -17.36
N VAL A 66 -6.42 -1.53 -17.77
CA VAL A 66 -5.57 -0.63 -16.98
C VAL A 66 -5.51 0.71 -17.69
N THR A 67 -5.82 1.78 -16.98
CA THR A 67 -5.81 3.14 -17.53
C THR A 67 -5.40 4.17 -16.49
N GLU A 68 -4.91 5.31 -16.97
CA GLU A 68 -4.62 6.50 -16.17
C GLU A 68 -5.59 7.65 -16.51
N ASP A 69 -6.54 7.42 -17.42
CA ASP A 69 -7.56 8.38 -17.81
C ASP A 69 -8.81 8.23 -16.91
N PRO A 70 -9.10 9.19 -16.01
CA PRO A 70 -10.26 9.15 -15.12
C PRO A 70 -11.60 9.32 -15.86
N THR A 71 -11.58 9.71 -17.13
CA THR A 71 -12.79 9.91 -17.96
C THR A 71 -13.11 8.71 -18.84
N ALA A 72 -12.25 7.69 -18.83
CA ALA A 72 -12.45 6.49 -19.63
C ALA A 72 -13.73 5.75 -19.22
N GLN A 73 -14.49 5.28 -20.20
CA GLN A 73 -15.67 4.46 -19.92
C GLN A 73 -15.27 3.06 -19.42
N HIS A 74 -15.87 2.63 -18.32
CA HIS A 74 -15.57 1.35 -17.68
C HIS A 74 -16.60 0.28 -18.07
N ALA A 75 -16.43 -0.33 -19.25
CA ALA A 75 -17.34 -1.37 -19.76
C ALA A 75 -17.12 -2.76 -19.11
N GLY A 76 -16.12 -2.90 -18.25
CA GLY A 76 -15.73 -4.14 -17.56
C GLY A 76 -14.74 -3.86 -16.42
N PRO A 77 -14.13 -4.91 -15.83
CA PRO A 77 -13.15 -4.77 -14.75
C PRO A 77 -12.02 -3.82 -15.12
N THR A 78 -11.89 -2.73 -14.37
CA THR A 78 -10.92 -1.65 -14.64
C THR A 78 -10.09 -1.33 -13.40
N PHE A 79 -8.78 -1.23 -13.59
CA PHE A 79 -7.84 -0.68 -12.63
C PHE A 79 -7.40 0.71 -13.12
N LEU A 80 -7.76 1.72 -12.35
CA LEU A 80 -7.47 3.12 -12.65
C LEU A 80 -6.31 3.58 -11.75
N LEU A 81 -5.19 3.96 -12.36
CA LEU A 81 -4.04 4.51 -11.66
C LEU A 81 -4.00 6.01 -11.86
N LEU A 82 -4.16 6.79 -10.79
CA LEU A 82 -4.16 8.24 -10.85
C LEU A 82 -2.99 8.82 -10.07
N GLU A 83 -2.27 9.74 -10.70
CA GLU A 83 -1.19 10.49 -10.08
C GLU A 83 -1.61 11.95 -9.94
N GLU A 84 -1.61 12.46 -8.70
CA GLU A 84 -2.09 13.80 -8.34
C GLU A 84 -3.48 14.16 -8.93
N PRO A 85 -4.51 13.29 -8.86
CA PRO A 85 -5.83 13.67 -9.36
C PRO A 85 -6.41 14.83 -8.56
N ASP A 86 -7.22 15.67 -9.21
CA ASP A 86 -8.07 16.61 -8.47
C ASP A 86 -9.00 15.82 -7.53
N PRO A 87 -9.09 16.16 -6.22
CA PRO A 87 -9.99 15.48 -5.29
C PRO A 87 -11.44 15.38 -5.77
N ALA A 88 -11.92 16.34 -6.56
CA ALA A 88 -13.26 16.29 -7.16
C ALA A 88 -13.45 15.08 -8.09
N ILE A 89 -12.39 14.65 -8.80
CA ILE A 89 -12.41 13.45 -9.64
C ILE A 89 -12.65 12.21 -8.77
N LEU A 90 -12.04 12.14 -7.58
CA LEU A 90 -12.25 11.00 -6.69
C LEU A 90 -13.69 10.96 -6.17
N THR A 91 -14.26 12.11 -5.80
CA THR A 91 -15.67 12.22 -5.41
C THR A 91 -16.60 11.78 -6.53
N ASP A 92 -16.41 12.29 -7.74
CA ASP A 92 -17.23 11.94 -8.91
C ASP A 92 -17.14 10.44 -9.23
N LEU A 93 -15.95 9.83 -9.12
CA LEU A 93 -15.76 8.40 -9.33
C LEU A 93 -16.57 7.57 -8.32
N LEU A 94 -16.56 7.95 -7.05
CA LEU A 94 -17.32 7.24 -6.01
C LEU A 94 -18.83 7.41 -6.17
N ASP A 95 -19.30 8.62 -6.50
CA ASP A 95 -20.72 8.91 -6.69
C ASP A 95 -21.30 8.16 -7.90
N THR A 96 -20.52 8.08 -8.98
CA THR A 96 -20.95 7.40 -10.22
C THR A 96 -20.73 5.89 -10.19
N ASN A 97 -19.85 5.39 -9.32
CA ASN A 97 -19.53 3.98 -9.18
C ASN A 97 -19.66 3.54 -7.71
N PRO A 98 -20.87 3.23 -7.21
CA PRO A 98 -21.14 2.94 -5.79
C PRO A 98 -20.51 1.63 -5.27
N GLN A 99 -19.83 0.87 -6.13
CA GLN A 99 -19.07 -0.34 -5.76
C GLN A 99 -17.56 -0.16 -6.00
N CYS A 100 -17.12 1.07 -6.30
CA CYS A 100 -15.72 1.41 -6.51
C CYS A 100 -14.91 1.14 -5.23
N VAL A 101 -13.75 0.52 -5.40
CA VAL A 101 -12.73 0.49 -4.36
C VAL A 101 -11.71 1.57 -4.66
N LEU A 102 -11.44 2.44 -3.68
CA LEU A 102 -10.46 3.52 -3.81
C LEU A 102 -9.41 3.37 -2.72
N ALA A 103 -8.15 3.24 -3.12
CA ALA A 103 -7.00 3.45 -2.25
C ALA A 103 -6.36 4.80 -2.59
N ALA A 104 -6.15 5.64 -1.59
CA ALA A 104 -5.47 6.92 -1.71
C ALA A 104 -4.26 6.95 -0.78
N VAL A 105 -3.12 7.44 -1.27
CA VAL A 105 -1.88 7.47 -0.46
C VAL A 105 -1.00 8.66 -0.79
N THR A 106 -0.42 9.26 0.24
CA THR A 106 0.65 10.27 0.08
C THR A 106 2.02 9.57 0.09
N LEU A 107 2.93 9.97 -0.78
CA LEU A 107 4.20 9.27 -1.01
C LEU A 107 5.44 10.13 -0.70
N THR A 108 5.25 11.21 0.05
CA THR A 108 6.32 12.07 0.58
C THR A 108 6.31 12.03 2.11
N GLY A 109 7.47 12.32 2.72
CA GLY A 109 7.67 12.24 4.17
C GLY A 109 7.76 10.80 4.68
N ASP A 110 8.17 10.61 5.93
CA ASP A 110 8.34 9.28 6.52
C ASP A 110 7.00 8.71 7.02
N HIS A 111 6.27 9.51 7.81
CA HIS A 111 4.89 9.24 8.22
C HIS A 111 3.95 9.83 7.18
N THR A 112 2.95 9.05 6.76
CA THR A 112 2.10 9.42 5.63
C THR A 112 0.62 9.10 5.86
N THR A 113 -0.22 9.71 5.04
CA THR A 113 -1.66 9.43 5.00
C THR A 113 -1.94 8.38 3.93
N MET A 114 -2.59 7.29 4.34
CA MET A 114 -3.16 6.29 3.45
C MET A 114 -4.59 6.02 3.87
N SER A 115 -5.50 5.92 2.91
CA SER A 115 -6.88 5.50 3.17
C SER A 115 -7.34 4.46 2.16
N LEU A 116 -8.34 3.67 2.57
CA LEU A 116 -8.98 2.70 1.71
C LEU A 116 -10.50 2.73 1.91
N HIS A 117 -11.21 3.01 0.83
CA HIS A 117 -12.66 2.94 0.74
C HIS A 117 -13.07 1.66 0.02
N TRP A 118 -13.91 0.85 0.68
CA TRP A 118 -14.47 -0.37 0.10
C TRP A 118 -15.93 -0.56 0.52
N PRO A 119 -16.89 -0.20 -0.35
CA PRO A 119 -18.32 -0.23 -0.04
C PRO A 119 -18.80 -1.57 0.49
N GLY A 120 -19.50 -1.54 1.63
CA GLY A 120 -20.08 -2.73 2.27
C GLY A 120 -19.06 -3.68 2.89
N VAL A 121 -17.79 -3.27 2.99
CA VAL A 121 -16.71 -4.07 3.57
C VAL A 121 -15.93 -3.29 4.62
N VAL A 122 -15.56 -2.05 4.30
CA VAL A 122 -14.81 -1.17 5.20
C VAL A 122 -15.75 -0.09 5.72
N GLU A 123 -15.76 0.09 7.04
CA GLU A 123 -16.42 1.22 7.70
C GLU A 123 -15.47 2.42 7.72
N ASP A 124 -16.02 3.63 7.58
CA ASP A 124 -15.25 4.87 7.71
C ASP A 124 -14.70 4.99 9.14
N GLY A 125 -13.46 5.48 9.27
CA GLY A 125 -12.82 5.64 10.58
C GLY A 125 -11.30 5.64 10.52
N ASP A 126 -10.67 5.45 11.67
CA ASP A 126 -9.22 5.39 11.83
C ASP A 126 -8.76 3.98 12.21
N CYS A 127 -7.68 3.51 11.60
CA CYS A 127 -6.98 2.28 11.92
C CYS A 127 -5.55 2.60 12.37
N ALA A 128 -5.21 2.18 13.59
CA ALA A 128 -3.90 2.41 14.20
C ALA A 128 -2.92 1.24 14.01
N GLU A 129 -3.23 0.30 13.12
CA GLU A 129 -2.32 -0.79 12.75
C GLU A 129 -1.15 -0.27 11.92
N LEU A 130 0.02 -0.88 12.09
CA LEU A 130 1.23 -0.51 11.37
C LEU A 130 1.16 -0.98 9.92
N VAL A 131 1.21 -0.04 8.98
CA VAL A 131 1.06 -0.31 7.53
C VAL A 131 2.03 0.54 6.71
N SER A 132 2.15 0.22 5.42
CA SER A 132 3.00 0.94 4.48
C SER A 132 2.37 0.97 3.09
N PRO A 133 2.69 1.96 2.22
CA PRO A 133 2.18 1.97 0.85
C PRO A 133 2.50 0.71 0.04
N LEU A 134 3.57 -0.02 0.38
CA LEU A 134 3.90 -1.32 -0.23
C LEU A 134 2.83 -2.40 0.03
N ASP A 135 1.90 -2.18 0.96
CA ASP A 135 0.75 -3.06 1.21
C ASP A 135 -0.34 -2.90 0.15
N LEU A 136 -0.36 -1.79 -0.60
CA LEU A 136 -1.43 -1.50 -1.56
C LEU A 136 -1.48 -2.50 -2.70
N ALA A 137 -0.32 -2.87 -3.27
CA ALA A 137 -0.29 -3.82 -4.37
C ALA A 137 -0.89 -5.21 -3.99
N PRO A 138 -0.40 -5.91 -2.94
CA PRO A 138 -1.00 -7.19 -2.54
C PRO A 138 -2.46 -7.04 -2.10
N THR A 139 -2.83 -5.92 -1.46
CA THR A 139 -4.21 -5.69 -1.02
C THR A 139 -5.17 -5.55 -2.20
N LEU A 140 -4.87 -4.66 -3.16
CA LEU A 140 -5.73 -4.41 -4.31
C LEU A 140 -5.83 -5.63 -5.23
N ALA A 141 -4.73 -6.38 -5.39
CA ALA A 141 -4.74 -7.66 -6.11
C ALA A 141 -5.66 -8.69 -5.42
N ALA A 142 -5.60 -8.81 -4.09
CA ALA A 142 -6.49 -9.69 -3.33
C ALA A 142 -7.97 -9.28 -3.43
N ILE A 143 -8.26 -7.97 -3.40
CA ILE A 143 -9.60 -7.41 -3.59
C ILE A 143 -10.17 -7.77 -4.98
N ALA A 144 -9.33 -7.73 -6.01
CA ALA A 144 -9.68 -8.17 -7.37
C ALA A 144 -9.86 -9.70 -7.50
N GLY A 145 -9.56 -10.48 -6.45
CA GLY A 145 -9.61 -11.94 -6.46
C GLY A 145 -8.40 -12.60 -7.13
N LEU A 146 -7.29 -11.86 -7.28
CA LEU A 146 -6.05 -12.38 -7.85
C LEU A 146 -5.26 -13.16 -6.79
N ASP A 147 -4.46 -14.12 -7.24
CA ASP A 147 -3.62 -14.93 -6.35
C ASP A 147 -2.40 -14.12 -5.89
N VAL A 148 -2.33 -13.85 -4.59
CA VAL A 148 -1.26 -13.06 -3.93
C VAL A 148 -0.39 -13.91 -2.99
N ARG A 149 -0.47 -15.24 -3.09
CA ARG A 149 0.34 -16.13 -2.24
C ARG A 149 1.84 -15.96 -2.57
N PRO A 150 2.76 -16.26 -1.62
CA PRO A 150 4.21 -16.07 -1.82
C PRO A 150 4.83 -16.77 -3.03
N ASN A 151 4.18 -17.83 -3.56
CA ASN A 151 4.61 -18.57 -4.76
C ASN A 151 3.83 -18.17 -6.03
N ALA A 152 2.97 -17.16 -5.95
CA ALA A 152 2.28 -16.61 -7.11
C ALA A 152 3.27 -15.85 -8.01
N ARG A 153 2.83 -15.48 -9.21
CA ARG A 153 3.64 -14.73 -10.21
C ARG A 153 4.15 -13.36 -9.72
N LEU A 154 3.69 -12.89 -8.57
CA LEU A 154 4.28 -11.80 -7.81
C LEU A 154 4.37 -12.25 -6.36
N SER A 155 5.58 -12.13 -5.82
CA SER A 155 5.81 -12.19 -4.40
C SER A 155 5.88 -10.75 -3.88
N PHE A 156 5.33 -10.52 -2.70
CA PHE A 156 5.21 -9.21 -2.10
C PHE A 156 5.96 -9.20 -0.76
N ASP A 157 6.64 -8.10 -0.45
CA ASP A 157 7.03 -7.81 0.93
C ASP A 157 5.84 -7.23 1.71
N GLY A 158 4.90 -6.62 1.00
CA GLY A 158 3.71 -6.04 1.60
C GLY A 158 2.69 -7.04 2.09
N LEU A 159 1.95 -6.60 3.09
CA LEU A 159 0.87 -7.33 3.69
C LEU A 159 -0.41 -7.12 2.88
N ASN A 160 -1.13 -8.20 2.61
CA ASN A 160 -2.53 -8.09 2.18
C ASN A 160 -3.36 -7.59 3.36
N LEU A 161 -3.88 -6.36 3.28
CA LEU A 161 -4.65 -5.69 4.34
C LEU A 161 -6.12 -6.13 4.38
N VAL A 162 -6.60 -6.99 3.48
CA VAL A 162 -7.99 -7.48 3.50
C VAL A 162 -8.40 -8.03 4.89
N PRO A 163 -7.57 -8.82 5.61
CA PRO A 163 -7.89 -9.26 6.97
C PRO A 163 -7.93 -8.12 8.00
N VAL A 164 -7.07 -7.11 7.87
CA VAL A 164 -7.08 -5.91 8.73
C VAL A 164 -8.40 -5.16 8.54
N LEU A 165 -8.73 -4.87 7.28
CA LEU A 165 -9.92 -4.14 6.86
C LEU A 165 -11.23 -4.84 7.24
N ARG A 166 -11.31 -6.16 7.09
CA ARG A 166 -12.55 -6.94 7.31
C ARG A 166 -12.76 -7.39 8.74
N TYR A 167 -11.67 -7.68 9.44
CA TYR A 167 -11.72 -8.44 10.70
C TYR A 167 -10.94 -7.76 11.83
N GLY A 168 -10.33 -6.60 11.60
CA GLY A 168 -9.48 -5.94 12.59
C GLY A 168 -8.26 -6.77 12.96
N ALA A 169 -7.71 -7.53 12.00
CA ALA A 169 -6.47 -8.25 12.21
C ALA A 169 -5.28 -7.28 12.40
N ALA A 170 -4.19 -7.77 12.99
CA ALA A 170 -2.98 -6.99 13.14
C ALA A 170 -2.32 -6.67 11.78
N GLY A 171 -1.72 -5.48 11.67
CA GLY A 171 -0.88 -5.08 10.56
C GLY A 171 0.53 -5.69 10.64
N HIS A 172 1.53 -4.96 10.15
CA HIS A 172 2.92 -5.37 10.24
C HIS A 172 3.37 -5.44 11.70
N ALA A 173 4.15 -6.48 12.04
CA ALA A 173 4.89 -6.50 13.29
C ALA A 173 6.03 -5.47 13.28
N ALA A 174 6.68 -5.33 12.11
CA ALA A 174 7.76 -4.38 11.88
C ALA A 174 7.79 -3.92 10.41
N LEU A 175 8.18 -2.67 10.22
CA LEU A 175 8.56 -2.08 8.94
C LEU A 175 10.05 -1.78 8.95
N PHE A 176 10.70 -1.96 7.81
CA PHE A 176 12.13 -1.85 7.66
C PHE A 176 12.49 -0.76 6.66
N PHE A 177 13.57 -0.05 6.93
CA PHE A 177 14.05 1.10 6.16
C PHE A 177 15.56 1.00 5.96
N ASP A 178 16.09 1.79 5.01
CA ASP A 178 17.53 1.89 4.77
C ASP A 178 18.32 2.33 6.01
N ASN A 179 17.67 3.08 6.89
CA ASN A 179 18.25 3.63 8.11
C ASN A 179 17.66 3.05 9.40
N GLY A 180 16.84 1.99 9.33
CA GLY A 180 16.33 1.40 10.57
C GLY A 180 15.13 0.47 10.47
N ILE A 181 14.46 0.30 11.60
CA ILE A 181 13.28 -0.55 11.81
C ILE A 181 12.26 0.20 12.68
N ARG A 182 10.96 -0.04 12.45
CA ARG A 182 9.86 0.48 13.25
C ARG A 182 8.84 -0.62 13.52
N THR A 183 8.44 -0.78 14.78
CA THR A 183 7.29 -1.58 15.21
C THR A 183 6.15 -0.63 15.61
N ILE A 184 5.04 -1.18 16.12
CA ILE A 184 3.91 -0.40 16.59
C ILE A 184 4.26 0.50 17.80
N ASP A 185 5.22 0.07 18.62
CA ASP A 185 5.55 0.63 19.93
C ASP A 185 7.03 1.02 20.07
N ALA A 186 7.88 0.67 19.10
CA ALA A 186 9.30 0.93 19.14
C ALA A 186 9.88 1.30 17.77
N SER A 187 11.06 1.90 17.77
CA SER A 187 11.81 2.19 16.55
C SER A 187 13.30 2.30 16.83
N LEU A 188 14.11 1.95 15.84
CA LEU A 188 15.52 2.26 15.75
C LEU A 188 15.71 2.91 14.38
N ILE A 189 15.86 4.22 14.33
CA ILE A 189 15.98 5.00 13.08
C ILE A 189 17.19 5.91 13.20
N ASP A 190 18.06 5.93 12.18
CA ASP A 190 19.31 6.71 12.17
C ASP A 190 20.21 6.43 13.39
N GLY A 191 20.13 5.21 13.93
CA GLY A 191 20.85 4.81 15.14
C GLY A 191 20.27 5.36 16.44
N GLU A 192 19.08 5.94 16.43
CA GLU A 192 18.36 6.37 17.64
C GLU A 192 17.23 5.39 17.97
N ALA A 193 17.27 4.82 19.18
CA ALA A 193 16.30 3.84 19.64
C ALA A 193 15.26 4.45 20.57
N HIS A 194 13.99 4.14 20.32
CA HIS A 194 12.87 4.55 21.14
C HIS A 194 11.94 3.35 21.37
N PRO A 195 11.78 2.87 22.62
CA PRO A 195 12.60 3.20 23.79
C PRO A 195 14.04 2.67 23.68
N GLU A 196 14.99 3.38 24.29
CA GLU A 196 16.43 3.04 24.26
C GLU A 196 16.72 1.63 24.82
N SER A 197 15.90 1.14 25.74
CA SER A 197 16.00 -0.21 26.30
C SER A 197 15.87 -1.33 25.25
N LEU A 198 15.27 -1.06 24.09
CA LEU A 198 15.07 -2.02 23.01
C LEU A 198 16.14 -1.94 21.92
N ARG A 199 17.13 -1.03 22.02
CA ARG A 199 18.17 -0.82 20.99
C ARG A 199 18.78 -2.11 20.49
N ALA A 200 19.26 -2.97 21.38
CA ALA A 200 19.98 -4.18 21.00
C ALA A 200 19.10 -5.16 20.21
N ALA A 201 17.83 -5.32 20.61
CA ALA A 201 16.88 -6.18 19.92
C ALA A 201 16.52 -5.62 18.54
N LEU A 202 16.23 -4.32 18.46
CA LEU A 202 15.90 -3.66 17.19
C LEU A 202 17.08 -3.68 16.21
N GLN A 203 18.32 -3.53 16.71
CA GLN A 203 19.52 -3.60 15.89
C GLN A 203 19.71 -5.00 15.29
N ASP A 204 19.54 -6.06 16.10
CA ASP A 204 19.66 -7.44 15.65
C ASP A 204 18.62 -7.80 14.57
N GLU A 205 17.38 -7.36 14.76
CA GLU A 205 16.30 -7.56 13.79
C GLU A 205 16.55 -6.80 12.48
N TRP A 206 16.99 -5.55 12.58
CA TRP A 206 17.34 -4.75 11.41
C TRP A 206 18.53 -5.33 10.64
N ASP A 207 19.58 -5.77 11.33
CA ASP A 207 20.75 -6.41 10.71
C ASP A 207 20.38 -7.71 9.98
N THR A 208 19.51 -8.50 10.57
CA THR A 208 18.96 -9.71 9.95
C THR A 208 18.21 -9.38 8.66
N TRP A 209 17.31 -8.40 8.69
CA TRP A 209 16.56 -7.97 7.51
C TRP A 209 17.48 -7.43 6.41
N ARG A 210 18.48 -6.61 6.75
CA ARG A 210 19.46 -6.09 5.78
C ARG A 210 20.20 -7.22 5.07
N GLY A 211 20.48 -8.32 5.77
CA GLY A 211 21.02 -9.54 5.18
C GLY A 211 20.11 -10.13 4.10
N PHE A 212 18.79 -10.13 4.30
CA PHE A 212 17.81 -10.64 3.34
C PHE A 212 17.62 -9.75 2.10
N MET A 213 17.76 -8.43 2.24
CA MET A 213 17.60 -7.52 1.09
C MET A 213 18.66 -7.71 0.01
N GLY A 214 19.84 -8.24 0.38
CA GLY A 214 20.90 -8.59 -0.55
C GLY A 214 20.54 -9.69 -1.56
N PHE A 215 19.41 -10.38 -1.41
CA PHE A 215 18.95 -11.42 -2.35
C PHE A 215 18.23 -10.89 -3.59
N GLY A 216 18.04 -9.57 -3.72
CA GLY A 216 17.38 -8.97 -4.88
C GLY A 216 15.85 -9.10 -4.86
N PRO A 217 15.18 -8.86 -5.99
CA PRO A 217 13.72 -8.84 -6.02
C PRO A 217 13.11 -10.23 -6.00
N LEU A 218 11.93 -10.34 -5.39
CA LEU A 218 11.12 -11.55 -5.41
C LEU A 218 10.20 -11.47 -6.65
N GLN A 219 10.63 -11.97 -7.81
CA GLN A 219 9.86 -11.93 -9.07
C GLN A 219 9.66 -13.32 -9.66
#